data_AF-A0A7C2M1U0-F1
#
_entry.id   AF-A0A7C2M1U0-F1
#
_cell.length_a   1.000
_cell.length_b   1.000
_cell.length_c   1.000
_cell.angle_alpha   90.00
_cell.angle_beta   90.00
_cell.angle_gamma   90.00
#
_symmetry.space_group_name_H-M   'P 1'
#
loop_
_entity.id
_entity.type
_entity.pdbx_description
1 polymer ?
#
loop_
_entity_poly.entity_id
_entity_poly.type
_entity_poly.pdbx_seq_one_letter_code
_entity_poly.pdbx_strand_id
1 'polypeptide(L)'
;MWSSLVALVTKLLVILYGFTHNYGVAIILLTILIRLILYPLMQKQMVSMREMQKIQPLMKAVQDKYKNDKERLNKELMALYKEHKVNPMSGCLPLLIQMPILILLFQALRVFEYLDPITNNIAGGFLWIKSYYAVMENGELVTKAGLALSERLIPFGIFGLEHIGILPFLVAGSMYIQQKMTSPGGTSGKGGGSSEQTQKMMTIMMPLMIGFMSFTLPSGLTLYWFTSTLLGIGQQYLINKKMPAIDEMPKEVISSKEAKPTEEKPKKAVSTKDDFWIPGYEGTNGENPSGGKSKTKKYKKNKRK
;
A
#
# COMPACT_ATOMS: atom_id res chain seq x y z
N MET A 1 -4.39 -26.91 -9.06
CA MET A 1 -3.51 -25.88 -8.45
C MET A 1 -4.29 -24.89 -7.59
N TRP A 2 -5.28 -24.18 -8.12
CA TRP A 2 -6.04 -23.18 -7.36
C TRP A 2 -6.77 -23.74 -6.13
N SER A 3 -7.49 -24.85 -6.29
CA SER A 3 -8.14 -25.56 -5.17
C SER A 3 -7.15 -25.99 -4.08
N SER A 4 -5.93 -26.37 -4.47
CA SER A 4 -4.85 -26.73 -3.54
C SER A 4 -4.38 -25.53 -2.71
N LEU A 5 -4.35 -24.32 -3.28
CA LEU A 5 -4.04 -23.10 -2.55
C LEU A 5 -5.16 -22.75 -1.55
N VAL A 6 -6.42 -22.87 -1.96
CA VAL A 6 -7.57 -22.67 -1.05
C VAL A 6 -7.47 -23.65 0.12
N ALA A 7 -7.23 -24.93 -0.15
CA ALA A 7 -7.05 -25.96 0.86
C ALA A 7 -5.85 -25.72 1.77
N LEU A 8 -4.76 -25.15 1.24
CA LEU A 8 -3.60 -24.77 2.04
C LEU A 8 -3.97 -23.65 3.02
N VAL A 9 -4.67 -22.62 2.56
CA VAL A 9 -5.11 -21.50 3.40
C VAL A 9 -6.05 -21.98 4.51
N THR A 10 -7.03 -22.83 4.20
CA THR A 10 -7.97 -23.36 5.21
C THR A 10 -7.26 -24.26 6.22
N LYS A 11 -6.31 -25.11 5.79
CA LYS A 11 -5.47 -25.89 6.71
C LYS A 11 -4.64 -25.01 7.63
N LEU A 12 -4.01 -23.97 7.09
CA LEU A 12 -3.28 -23.00 7.91
C LEU A 12 -4.18 -22.30 8.92
N LEU A 13 -5.41 -21.95 8.55
CA LEU A 13 -6.38 -21.38 9.48
C LEU A 13 -6.74 -22.33 10.62
N VAL A 14 -6.94 -23.62 10.34
CA VAL A 14 -7.19 -24.63 11.38
C VAL A 14 -5.98 -24.80 12.30
N ILE A 15 -4.77 -24.82 11.75
CA ILE A 15 -3.52 -24.88 12.53
C ILE A 15 -3.42 -23.66 13.44
N LEU A 16 -3.62 -22.46 12.91
CA LEU A 16 -3.59 -21.22 13.68
C LEU A 16 -4.70 -21.16 14.74
N TYR A 17 -5.89 -21.66 14.42
CA TYR A 17 -6.97 -21.83 15.38
C TYR A 17 -6.59 -22.78 16.51
N GLY A 18 -5.87 -23.88 16.25
CA GLY A 18 -5.40 -24.79 17.29
C GLY A 18 -4.50 -24.10 18.33
N PHE A 19 -3.80 -23.03 17.95
CA PHE A 19 -3.02 -22.21 18.89
C PHE A 19 -3.86 -21.13 19.59
N THR A 20 -4.80 -20.50 18.88
CA THR A 20 -5.51 -19.30 19.38
C THR A 20 -6.88 -19.59 19.98
N HIS A 21 -7.49 -20.72 19.63
CA HIS A 21 -8.89 -21.08 19.87
C HIS A 21 -9.88 -20.00 19.40
N ASN A 22 -9.47 -19.17 18.43
CA ASN A 22 -10.27 -18.06 17.91
C ASN A 22 -9.95 -17.81 16.43
N TYR A 23 -10.94 -17.96 15.57
CA TYR A 23 -10.75 -17.82 14.12
C TYR A 23 -10.45 -16.38 13.68
N GLY A 24 -10.96 -15.36 14.38
CA GLY A 24 -10.59 -13.97 14.08
C GLY A 24 -9.11 -13.69 14.37
N VAL A 25 -8.59 -14.19 15.49
CA VAL A 25 -7.15 -14.10 15.79
C VAL A 25 -6.33 -14.95 14.81
N ALA A 26 -6.82 -16.12 14.42
CA ALA A 26 -6.17 -16.95 13.40
C ALA A 26 -6.06 -16.23 12.06
N ILE A 27 -7.09 -15.49 11.63
CA ILE A 27 -7.04 -14.64 10.43
C ILE A 27 -6.00 -13.52 10.58
N ILE A 28 -5.91 -12.87 11.74
CA ILE A 28 -4.88 -11.84 12.01
C ILE A 28 -3.47 -12.44 11.88
N LEU A 29 -3.22 -13.61 12.49
CA LEU A 29 -1.92 -14.29 12.39
C LEU A 29 -1.61 -14.74 10.96
N LEU A 30 -2.60 -15.26 10.23
CA LEU A 30 -2.45 -15.60 8.82
C LEU A 30 -2.05 -14.36 8.01
N THR A 31 -2.68 -13.22 8.29
CA THR A 31 -2.37 -11.94 7.63
C THR A 31 -0.91 -11.53 7.87
N ILE A 32 -0.45 -11.64 9.13
CA ILE A 32 0.94 -11.35 9.50
C ILE A 32 1.89 -12.29 8.76
N LEU A 33 1.59 -13.60 8.71
CA LEU A 33 2.41 -14.59 8.02
C LEU A 33 2.53 -14.28 6.52
N ILE A 34 1.42 -14.00 5.84
CA ILE A 34 1.41 -13.61 4.41
C ILE A 34 2.24 -12.34 4.21
N ARG A 35 2.08 -11.35 5.09
CA ARG A 35 2.81 -10.08 5.04
C ARG A 35 4.32 -10.26 5.27
N LEU A 36 4.73 -11.19 6.13
CA LEU A 36 6.14 -11.53 6.35
C LEU A 36 6.75 -12.18 5.11
N ILE A 37 6.05 -13.11 4.47
CA ILE A 37 6.49 -13.76 3.22
C ILE A 37 6.65 -12.72 2.11
N LEU A 38 5.70 -11.79 2.00
CA LEU A 38 5.69 -10.74 0.98
C LEU A 38 6.50 -9.49 1.35
N TYR A 39 7.05 -9.43 2.57
CA TYR A 39 7.76 -8.27 3.10
C TYR A 39 8.85 -7.72 2.15
N PRO A 40 9.79 -8.52 1.61
CA PRO A 40 10.86 -7.98 0.76
C PRO A 40 10.31 -7.37 -0.53
N LEU A 41 9.24 -7.92 -1.07
CA LEU A 41 8.59 -7.41 -2.28
C LEU A 41 7.85 -6.09 -1.98
N MET A 42 7.05 -6.06 -0.92
CA MET A 42 6.33 -4.86 -0.48
C MET A 42 7.30 -3.73 -0.13
N GLN A 43 8.44 -4.05 0.50
CA GLN A 43 9.46 -3.07 0.84
C GLN A 43 10.03 -2.38 -0.41
N LYS A 44 10.48 -3.16 -1.41
CA LYS A 44 10.99 -2.63 -2.68
C LYS A 44 9.98 -1.74 -3.39
N GLN A 45 8.73 -2.17 -3.38
CA GLN A 45 7.62 -1.43 -3.97
C GLN A 45 7.38 -0.08 -3.29
N MET A 46 7.33 -0.06 -1.96
CA MET A 46 7.09 1.16 -1.20
C MET A 46 8.27 2.15 -1.30
N VAL A 47 9.51 1.64 -1.38
CA VAL A 47 10.70 2.44 -1.67
C VAL A 47 10.60 3.06 -3.08
N SER A 48 10.25 2.28 -4.10
CA SER A 48 10.07 2.83 -5.45
C SER A 48 8.97 3.90 -5.51
N MET A 49 7.90 3.74 -4.72
CA MET A 49 6.85 4.75 -4.61
C MET A 49 7.32 6.03 -3.94
N ARG A 50 8.26 5.94 -3.00
CA ARG A 50 8.89 7.11 -2.40
C ARG A 50 9.77 7.89 -3.34
N GLU A 51 10.55 7.21 -4.17
CA GLU A 51 11.33 7.88 -5.20
C GLU A 51 10.42 8.61 -6.20
N MET A 52 9.26 8.01 -6.53
CA MET A 52 8.23 8.68 -7.31
C MET A 52 7.65 9.92 -6.62
N GLN A 53 7.51 9.89 -5.30
CA GLN A 53 7.06 11.06 -4.54
C GLN A 53 8.06 12.23 -4.64
N LYS A 54 9.36 11.95 -4.58
CA LYS A 54 10.41 12.99 -4.66
C LYS A 54 10.40 13.74 -5.99
N ILE A 55 10.03 13.09 -7.09
CA ILE A 55 9.98 13.72 -8.41
C ILE A 55 8.64 14.41 -8.72
N GLN A 56 7.63 14.31 -7.85
CA GLN A 56 6.35 15.01 -8.04
C GLN A 56 6.42 16.52 -8.28
N PRO A 57 7.23 17.32 -7.54
CA PRO A 57 7.31 18.76 -7.82
C PRO A 57 7.84 19.04 -9.23
N LEU A 58 8.80 18.23 -9.71
CA LEU A 58 9.33 18.33 -11.07
C LEU A 58 8.28 17.93 -12.11
N MET A 59 7.50 16.89 -11.84
CA MET A 59 6.37 16.51 -12.69
C MET A 59 5.33 17.63 -12.82
N LYS A 60 5.00 18.31 -11.70
CA LYS A 60 4.07 19.45 -11.71
C LYS A 60 4.63 20.60 -12.55
N ALA A 61 5.91 20.93 -12.41
CA ALA A 61 6.55 21.97 -13.21
C ALA A 61 6.52 21.65 -14.73
N VAL A 62 6.74 20.39 -15.11
CA VAL A 62 6.63 19.93 -16.51
C VAL A 62 5.17 20.02 -16.98
N GLN A 63 4.21 19.60 -16.15
CA GLN A 63 2.77 19.71 -16.44
C GLN A 63 2.35 21.16 -16.66
N ASP A 64 2.81 22.10 -15.83
CA ASP A 64 2.50 23.52 -15.97
C ASP A 64 3.10 24.15 -17.22
N LYS A 65 4.32 23.73 -17.60
CA LYS A 65 5.02 24.25 -18.78
C LYS A 65 4.39 23.80 -20.11
N TYR A 66 3.85 22.58 -20.15
CA TYR A 66 3.32 21.97 -21.38
C TYR A 66 1.81 21.70 -21.33
N LYS A 67 1.04 22.45 -20.53
CA LYS A 67 -0.44 22.28 -20.40
C LYS A 67 -1.18 22.22 -21.74
N ASN A 68 -0.72 22.99 -22.72
CA ASN A 68 -1.36 23.13 -24.03
C ASN A 68 -0.85 22.13 -25.09
N ASP A 69 0.20 21.35 -24.77
CA ASP A 69 0.84 20.42 -25.72
C ASP A 69 0.96 19.03 -25.08
N LYS A 70 -0.08 18.23 -25.24
CA LYS A 70 -0.19 16.89 -24.62
C LYS A 70 0.86 15.91 -25.12
N GLU A 71 1.25 15.99 -26.39
CA GLU A 71 2.25 15.09 -26.95
C GLU A 71 3.63 15.38 -26.35
N ARG A 72 4.00 16.66 -26.31
CA ARG A 72 5.28 17.07 -25.71
C ARG A 72 5.29 16.85 -24.21
N LEU A 73 4.17 17.09 -23.53
CA LEU A 73 4.00 16.78 -22.10
C LEU A 73 4.33 15.31 -21.80
N ASN A 74 3.73 14.38 -22.55
CA ASN A 74 3.97 12.94 -22.33
C ASN A 74 5.44 12.54 -22.59
N LYS A 75 6.07 13.14 -23.62
CA LYS A 75 7.47 12.90 -23.96
C LYS A 75 8.42 13.40 -22.86
N GLU A 76 8.22 14.62 -22.37
CA GLU A 76 9.03 15.22 -21.32
C GLU A 76 8.83 14.52 -19.96
N LEU A 77 7.61 14.09 -19.64
CA LEU A 77 7.36 13.28 -18.44
C LEU A 77 8.09 11.92 -18.51
N MET A 78 8.06 11.25 -19.67
CA MET A 78 8.81 10.00 -19.86
C MET A 78 10.33 10.21 -19.81
N ALA A 79 10.83 11.33 -20.34
CA ALA A 79 12.24 11.69 -20.23
C ALA A 79 12.63 11.92 -18.77
N LEU A 80 11.81 12.64 -18.00
CA LEU A 80 12.00 12.89 -16.56
C LEU A 80 12.06 11.57 -15.77
N TYR A 81 11.15 10.62 -16.03
CA TYR A 81 11.19 9.30 -15.38
C TYR A 81 12.48 8.53 -15.68
N LYS A 82 12.96 8.58 -16.93
CA LYS A 82 14.21 7.92 -17.34
C LYS A 82 15.45 8.58 -16.72
N GLU A 83 15.48 9.91 -16.67
CA GLU A 83 16.59 10.68 -16.09
C GLU A 83 16.73 10.39 -14.59
N HIS A 84 15.60 10.35 -13.87
CA HIS A 84 15.58 10.03 -12.43
C HIS A 84 15.53 8.52 -12.13
N LYS A 85 15.55 7.65 -13.16
CA LYS A 85 15.49 6.18 -13.05
C LYS A 85 14.31 5.67 -12.19
N VAL A 86 13.17 6.34 -12.26
CA VAL A 86 11.95 5.95 -11.53
C VAL A 86 10.98 5.20 -12.45
N ASN A 87 10.38 4.13 -11.94
CA ASN A 87 9.37 3.35 -12.68
C ASN A 87 7.93 3.79 -12.33
N PRO A 88 7.13 4.30 -13.29
CA PRO A 88 5.74 4.68 -13.03
C PRO A 88 4.80 3.51 -12.71
N MET A 89 5.15 2.29 -13.10
CA MET A 89 4.31 1.10 -12.84
C MET A 89 4.41 0.58 -11.41
N SER A 90 5.38 1.05 -10.62
CA SER A 90 5.54 0.62 -9.22
C SER A 90 4.35 0.99 -8.33
N GLY A 91 3.53 1.98 -8.73
CA GLY A 91 2.38 2.46 -7.96
C GLY A 91 1.10 1.67 -8.11
N CYS A 92 0.89 1.00 -9.24
CA CYS A 92 -0.26 0.09 -9.42
C CYS A 92 0.09 -1.37 -9.08
N LEU A 93 1.38 -1.69 -8.99
CA LEU A 93 1.85 -3.02 -8.62
C LEU A 93 1.27 -3.57 -7.28
N PRO A 94 0.93 -2.79 -6.23
CA PRO A 94 0.43 -3.39 -5.00
C PRO A 94 -0.96 -3.98 -5.21
N LEU A 95 -1.78 -3.31 -6.02
CA LEU A 95 -3.10 -3.81 -6.42
C LEU A 95 -2.97 -5.11 -7.23
N LEU A 96 -2.04 -5.19 -8.18
CA LEU A 96 -1.86 -6.39 -9.00
C LEU A 96 -1.49 -7.63 -8.17
N ILE A 97 -0.62 -7.46 -7.16
CA ILE A 97 -0.23 -8.56 -6.27
C ILE A 97 -1.36 -8.88 -5.27
N GLN A 98 -2.06 -7.85 -4.80
CA GLN A 98 -3.13 -8.00 -3.81
C GLN A 98 -4.35 -8.74 -4.39
N MET A 99 -4.69 -8.50 -5.67
CA MET A 99 -5.91 -9.06 -6.28
C MET A 99 -5.97 -10.60 -6.23
N PRO A 100 -4.94 -11.38 -6.64
CA PRO A 100 -4.95 -12.83 -6.50
C PRO A 100 -5.10 -13.31 -5.05
N ILE A 101 -4.44 -12.64 -4.10
CA ILE A 101 -4.50 -13.00 -2.68
C ILE A 101 -5.90 -12.73 -2.12
N LEU A 102 -6.50 -11.61 -2.49
CA LEU A 102 -7.86 -11.24 -2.08
C LEU A 102 -8.88 -12.24 -2.62
N ILE A 103 -8.78 -12.65 -3.89
CA ILE A 103 -9.69 -13.63 -4.50
C ILE A 103 -9.52 -14.99 -3.82
N LEU A 104 -8.28 -15.40 -3.55
CA LEU A 104 -7.97 -16.64 -2.83
C LEU A 104 -8.61 -16.65 -1.44
N LEU A 105 -8.43 -15.58 -0.66
CA LEU A 105 -8.98 -15.46 0.69
C LEU A 105 -10.50 -15.31 0.68
N PHE A 106 -11.07 -14.58 -0.27
CA PHE A 106 -12.52 -14.49 -0.41
C PHE A 106 -13.15 -15.87 -0.62
N GLN A 107 -12.59 -16.67 -1.53
CA GLN A 107 -13.09 -18.03 -1.76
C GLN A 107 -12.88 -18.90 -0.53
N ALA A 108 -11.69 -18.88 0.07
CA ALA A 108 -11.39 -19.68 1.25
C ALA A 108 -12.32 -19.33 2.43
N LEU A 109 -12.41 -18.06 2.80
CA LEU A 109 -13.13 -17.60 3.99
C LEU A 109 -14.65 -17.66 3.85
N ARG A 110 -15.18 -17.66 2.63
CA ARG A 110 -16.63 -17.76 2.37
C ARG A 110 -17.16 -19.18 2.51
N VAL A 111 -16.40 -20.18 2.04
CA VAL A 111 -16.81 -21.60 2.08
C VAL A 111 -16.33 -22.33 3.32
N PHE A 112 -15.38 -21.75 4.06
CA PHE A 112 -14.87 -22.33 5.29
C PHE A 112 -15.96 -22.39 6.36
N GLU A 113 -16.02 -23.51 7.09
CA GLU A 113 -17.10 -23.82 8.02
C GLU A 113 -16.87 -23.26 9.44
N TYR A 114 -15.62 -22.87 9.77
CA TYR A 114 -15.22 -22.32 11.08
C TYR A 114 -15.59 -23.24 12.25
N LEU A 115 -15.42 -24.55 12.08
CA LEU A 115 -15.69 -25.53 13.13
C LEU A 115 -14.54 -25.64 14.10
N ASP A 116 -14.84 -25.77 15.38
CA ASP A 116 -13.89 -26.22 16.39
C ASP A 116 -13.54 -27.71 16.12
N PRO A 117 -12.28 -28.08 15.88
CA PRO A 117 -11.90 -29.48 15.61
C PRO A 117 -12.21 -30.46 16.74
N ILE A 118 -12.38 -29.99 17.98
CA ILE A 118 -12.65 -30.84 19.16
C ILE A 118 -14.16 -30.97 19.37
N THR A 119 -14.87 -29.84 19.42
CA THR A 119 -16.30 -29.83 19.78
C THR A 119 -17.24 -29.91 18.57
N ASN A 120 -16.71 -29.74 17.36
CA ASN A 120 -17.45 -29.68 16.11
C ASN A 120 -18.53 -28.58 16.05
N ASN A 121 -18.42 -27.59 16.94
CA ASN A 121 -19.31 -26.43 16.98
C ASN A 121 -18.76 -25.28 16.13
N ILE A 122 -19.66 -24.42 15.62
CA ILE A 122 -19.26 -23.24 14.87
C ILE A 122 -18.62 -22.21 15.81
N ALA A 123 -17.35 -21.92 15.58
CA ALA A 123 -16.52 -20.98 16.34
C ALA A 123 -16.13 -19.73 15.52
N GLY A 124 -16.91 -19.39 14.50
CA GLY A 124 -16.63 -18.30 13.56
C GLY A 124 -16.96 -16.89 14.08
N GLY A 125 -16.75 -16.62 15.37
CA GLY A 125 -17.01 -15.33 16.00
C GLY A 125 -15.74 -14.55 16.28
N PHE A 126 -15.86 -13.23 16.41
CA PHE A 126 -14.71 -12.37 16.77
C PHE A 126 -15.18 -11.03 17.34
N LEU A 127 -14.76 -10.71 18.56
CA LEU A 127 -15.15 -9.50 19.28
C LEU A 127 -16.69 -9.33 19.32
N TRP A 128 -17.24 -8.36 18.60
CA TRP A 128 -18.68 -8.11 18.51
C TRP A 128 -19.40 -8.95 17.43
N ILE A 129 -18.66 -9.70 16.62
CA ILE A 129 -19.21 -10.61 15.61
C ILE A 129 -19.60 -11.92 16.30
N LYS A 130 -20.89 -12.27 16.20
CA LYS A 130 -21.41 -13.52 16.77
C LYS A 130 -20.80 -14.74 16.08
N SER A 131 -20.68 -15.86 16.81
CA SER A 131 -20.09 -17.10 16.27
C SER A 131 -20.83 -17.63 15.05
N TYR A 132 -22.16 -17.51 15.04
CA TYR A 132 -23.00 -17.94 13.94
C TYR A 132 -24.26 -17.08 13.82
N TYR A 133 -24.89 -17.15 12.64
CA TYR A 133 -26.19 -16.59 12.34
C TYR A 133 -27.02 -17.64 11.60
N ALA A 134 -28.32 -17.68 11.89
CA ALA A 134 -29.29 -18.38 11.06
C ALA A 134 -29.66 -17.50 9.87
N VAL A 135 -29.48 -18.00 8.66
CA VAL A 135 -29.79 -17.29 7.42
C VAL A 135 -30.64 -18.17 6.51
N MET A 136 -31.57 -17.55 5.80
CA MET A 136 -32.37 -18.25 4.80
C MET A 136 -31.54 -18.36 3.51
N GLU A 137 -31.25 -19.57 3.07
CA GLU A 137 -30.55 -19.85 1.82
C GLU A 137 -31.36 -20.89 1.04
N ASN A 138 -31.75 -20.58 -0.20
CA ASN A 138 -32.57 -21.44 -1.06
C ASN A 138 -33.89 -21.94 -0.44
N GLY A 139 -34.47 -21.18 0.49
CA GLY A 139 -35.70 -21.55 1.20
C GLY A 139 -35.48 -22.39 2.47
N GLU A 140 -34.24 -22.75 2.78
CA GLU A 140 -33.87 -23.49 3.99
C GLU A 140 -33.14 -22.58 4.99
N LEU A 141 -33.37 -22.83 6.28
CA LEU A 141 -32.69 -22.11 7.35
C LEU A 141 -31.35 -22.80 7.62
N VAL A 142 -30.27 -22.20 7.14
CA VAL A 142 -28.91 -22.70 7.30
C VAL A 142 -28.16 -21.88 8.34
N THR A 143 -27.32 -22.55 9.13
CA THR A 143 -26.46 -21.87 10.10
C THR A 143 -25.11 -21.60 9.47
N LYS A 144 -24.68 -20.33 9.46
CA LYS A 144 -23.36 -19.94 8.94
C LYS A 144 -22.55 -19.19 9.99
N ALA A 145 -21.25 -19.39 9.94
CA ALA A 145 -20.29 -18.66 10.75
C ALA A 145 -20.39 -17.14 10.54
N GLY A 146 -20.25 -16.36 11.62
CA GLY A 146 -20.30 -14.90 11.54
C GLY A 146 -19.21 -14.33 10.63
N LEU A 147 -17.98 -14.84 10.75
CA LEU A 147 -16.84 -14.48 9.90
C LEU A 147 -17.01 -14.86 8.43
N ALA A 148 -17.88 -15.84 8.10
CA ALA A 148 -18.19 -16.23 6.72
C ALA A 148 -19.22 -15.32 6.05
N LEU A 149 -19.96 -14.54 6.83
CA LEU A 149 -21.01 -13.62 6.37
C LEU A 149 -20.54 -12.17 6.44
N SER A 150 -21.23 -11.28 5.72
CA SER A 150 -21.06 -9.84 5.94
C SER A 150 -21.36 -9.45 7.39
N GLU A 151 -20.79 -8.34 7.85
CA GLU A 151 -20.95 -7.94 9.25
C GLU A 151 -22.40 -7.49 9.53
N ARG A 152 -23.07 -8.16 10.47
CA ARG A 152 -24.49 -7.97 10.80
C ARG A 152 -24.67 -7.40 12.21
N LEU A 153 -24.12 -6.21 12.48
CA LEU A 153 -24.20 -5.61 13.82
C LEU A 153 -25.54 -4.91 14.04
N ILE A 154 -25.92 -3.97 13.17
CA ILE A 154 -27.16 -3.19 13.28
C ILE A 154 -27.98 -3.39 12.00
N PRO A 155 -29.23 -3.88 12.07
CA PRO A 155 -30.13 -3.90 10.92
C PRO A 155 -30.38 -2.47 10.43
N PHE A 156 -30.23 -2.22 9.13
CA PHE A 156 -30.40 -0.88 8.54
C PHE A 156 -31.45 -0.87 7.44
N GLY A 157 -31.38 -1.79 6.47
CA GLY A 157 -32.45 -2.02 5.49
C GLY A 157 -32.68 -0.90 4.47
N ILE A 158 -31.71 -0.01 4.23
CA ILE A 158 -31.83 1.09 3.25
C ILE A 158 -30.75 0.95 2.17
N PHE A 159 -31.09 1.27 0.91
CA PHE A 159 -30.17 1.24 -0.23
C PHE A 159 -29.50 -0.13 -0.49
N GLY A 160 -30.20 -1.23 -0.18
CA GLY A 160 -29.65 -2.59 -0.34
C GLY A 160 -28.60 -2.97 0.72
N LEU A 161 -28.34 -2.10 1.69
CA LEU A 161 -27.56 -2.44 2.88
C LEU A 161 -28.49 -3.02 3.93
N GLU A 162 -28.48 -4.34 4.07
CA GLU A 162 -29.28 -5.00 5.11
C GLU A 162 -28.77 -4.67 6.52
N HIS A 163 -27.45 -4.60 6.69
CA HIS A 163 -26.81 -4.40 7.99
C HIS A 163 -25.64 -3.43 7.90
N ILE A 164 -25.43 -2.71 8.99
CA ILE A 164 -24.25 -1.89 9.23
C ILE A 164 -23.31 -2.65 10.18
N GLY A 165 -22.00 -2.56 9.90
CA GLY A 165 -20.92 -3.10 10.70
C GLY A 165 -19.85 -2.04 11.00
N ILE A 166 -18.99 -2.31 11.99
CA ILE A 166 -17.88 -1.46 12.41
C ILE A 166 -16.65 -1.67 11.50
N LEU A 167 -16.36 -2.91 11.07
CA LEU A 167 -15.17 -3.22 10.27
C LEU A 167 -15.11 -2.45 8.94
N PRO A 168 -16.20 -2.31 8.16
CA PRO A 168 -16.17 -1.53 6.92
C PRO A 168 -15.70 -0.07 7.12
N PHE A 169 -16.10 0.57 8.22
CA PHE A 169 -15.63 1.91 8.56
C PHE A 169 -14.16 1.92 8.99
N LEU A 170 -13.73 0.91 9.74
CA LEU A 170 -12.32 0.75 10.12
C LEU A 170 -11.43 0.52 8.88
N VAL A 171 -11.89 -0.26 7.91
CA VAL A 171 -11.21 -0.44 6.62
C VAL A 171 -11.14 0.89 5.87
N ALA A 172 -12.26 1.60 5.71
CA ALA A 172 -12.29 2.89 5.02
C ALA A 172 -11.35 3.92 5.67
N GLY A 173 -11.42 4.05 7.00
CA GLY A 173 -10.61 4.99 7.77
C GLY A 173 -9.12 4.63 7.72
N SER A 174 -8.76 3.36 7.91
CA SER A 174 -7.37 2.92 7.82
C SER A 174 -6.81 3.07 6.40
N MET A 175 -7.58 2.76 5.37
CA MET A 175 -7.18 2.99 3.98
C MET A 175 -6.95 4.47 3.68
N TYR A 176 -7.85 5.34 4.13
CA TYR A 176 -7.68 6.78 3.97
C TYR A 176 -6.37 7.26 4.61
N ILE A 177 -6.07 6.82 5.84
CA ILE A 177 -4.81 7.12 6.53
C ILE A 177 -3.62 6.60 5.72
N GLN A 178 -3.65 5.34 5.29
CA GLN A 178 -2.59 4.72 4.48
C GLN A 178 -2.34 5.51 3.19
N GLN A 179 -3.41 5.83 2.46
CA GLN A 179 -3.38 6.53 1.19
C GLN A 179 -2.86 7.97 1.34
N LYS A 180 -3.17 8.62 2.47
CA LYS A 180 -2.62 9.94 2.81
C LYS A 180 -1.12 9.88 3.09
N MET A 181 -0.62 8.82 3.73
CA MET A 181 0.82 8.63 3.98
C MET A 181 1.64 8.29 2.72
N THR A 182 0.98 7.77 1.70
CA THR A 182 1.58 7.45 0.39
C THR A 182 1.27 8.51 -0.67
N SER A 183 0.52 9.55 -0.32
CA SER A 183 0.30 10.71 -1.17
C SER A 183 1.29 11.78 -0.74
N PRO A 184 2.10 12.32 -1.64
CA PRO A 184 2.93 13.46 -1.29
C PRO A 184 2.00 14.61 -0.91
N GLY A 185 2.27 15.21 0.24
CA GLY A 185 1.55 16.35 0.75
C GLY A 185 1.66 17.50 -0.25
N GLY A 186 0.69 17.59 -1.15
CA GLY A 186 0.52 18.69 -2.07
C GLY A 186 -0.61 19.55 -1.56
N THR A 187 -0.25 20.69 -0.99
CA THR A 187 -1.09 21.83 -0.67
C THR A 187 -2.23 21.97 -1.66
N SER A 188 -3.45 22.13 -1.14
CA SER A 188 -4.65 22.52 -1.87
C SER A 188 -4.38 23.78 -2.70
N GLY A 189 -3.90 23.61 -3.93
CA GLY A 189 -3.89 24.66 -4.92
C GLY A 189 -5.34 24.94 -5.31
N LYS A 190 -5.79 26.19 -5.15
CA LYS A 190 -7.03 26.65 -5.77
C LYS A 190 -6.83 26.68 -7.29
N GLY A 191 -6.94 25.53 -7.95
CA GLY A 191 -6.81 25.43 -9.39
C GLY A 191 -7.03 23.99 -9.84
N GLY A 192 -8.28 23.63 -10.11
CA GLY A 192 -8.70 22.28 -10.51
C GLY A 192 -8.10 21.82 -11.84
N GLY A 193 -6.84 21.43 -11.84
CA GLY A 193 -6.22 20.66 -12.91
C GLY A 193 -6.63 19.18 -12.85
N SER A 194 -6.67 18.51 -14.00
CA SER A 194 -7.01 17.07 -14.13
C SER A 194 -6.15 16.17 -13.22
N SER A 195 -4.89 16.53 -12.99
CA SER A 195 -3.94 15.86 -12.09
C SER A 195 -4.38 15.86 -10.62
N GLU A 196 -4.88 16.99 -10.11
CA GLU A 196 -5.34 17.10 -8.72
C GLU A 196 -6.65 16.34 -8.48
N GLN A 197 -7.55 16.35 -9.47
CA GLN A 197 -8.79 15.58 -9.38
C GLN A 197 -8.52 14.08 -9.36
N THR A 198 -7.60 13.58 -10.19
CA THR A 198 -7.18 12.17 -10.16
C THR A 198 -6.55 11.80 -8.82
N GLN A 199 -5.74 12.68 -8.22
CA GLN A 199 -5.15 12.44 -6.90
C GLN A 199 -6.22 12.45 -5.78
N LYS A 200 -7.17 13.38 -5.80
CA LYS A 200 -8.31 13.41 -4.86
C LYS A 200 -9.20 12.18 -4.98
N MET A 201 -9.48 11.74 -6.20
CA MET A 201 -10.21 10.51 -6.48
C MET A 201 -9.49 9.30 -5.87
N MET A 202 -8.17 9.20 -6.05
CA MET A 202 -7.40 8.10 -5.48
C MET A 202 -7.33 8.16 -3.94
N THR A 203 -7.22 9.36 -3.36
CA THR A 203 -7.03 9.55 -1.91
C THR A 203 -8.28 9.39 -1.07
N ILE A 204 -9.43 9.83 -1.57
CA ILE A 204 -10.68 9.87 -0.80
C ILE A 204 -11.69 8.87 -1.37
N MET A 205 -11.91 8.88 -2.68
CA MET A 205 -12.99 8.09 -3.28
C MET A 205 -12.72 6.59 -3.20
N MET A 206 -11.48 6.15 -3.51
CA MET A 206 -11.17 4.72 -3.53
C MET A 206 -11.29 4.06 -2.15
N PRO A 207 -10.75 4.63 -1.04
CA PRO A 207 -11.01 4.13 0.30
C PRO A 207 -12.49 4.06 0.68
N LEU A 208 -13.27 5.07 0.29
CA LEU A 208 -14.71 5.11 0.56
C LEU A 208 -15.44 4.01 -0.22
N MET A 209 -15.13 3.83 -1.50
CA MET A 209 -15.72 2.78 -2.35
C MET A 209 -15.40 1.38 -1.82
N ILE A 210 -14.15 1.12 -1.43
CA ILE A 210 -13.76 -0.18 -0.86
C ILE A 210 -14.38 -0.38 0.53
N GLY A 211 -14.47 0.69 1.33
CA GLY A 211 -15.21 0.69 2.59
C GLY A 211 -16.68 0.30 2.39
N PHE A 212 -17.34 0.91 1.40
CA PHE A 212 -18.72 0.57 1.04
C PHE A 212 -18.86 -0.87 0.54
N MET A 213 -17.95 -1.33 -0.33
CA MET A 213 -17.92 -2.72 -0.79
C MET A 213 -17.71 -3.70 0.37
N SER A 214 -16.99 -3.30 1.42
CA SER A 214 -16.75 -4.16 2.58
C SER A 214 -18.01 -4.51 3.36
N PHE A 215 -19.13 -3.78 3.18
CA PHE A 215 -20.43 -4.18 3.75
C PHE A 215 -21.02 -5.43 3.07
N THR A 216 -20.60 -5.78 1.86
CA THR A 216 -21.09 -6.96 1.13
C THR A 216 -20.13 -8.15 1.19
N LEU A 217 -18.92 -7.94 1.70
CA LEU A 217 -17.88 -8.96 1.80
C LEU A 217 -17.97 -9.73 3.14
N PRO A 218 -17.53 -11.00 3.18
CA PRO A 218 -17.38 -11.74 4.44
C PRO A 218 -16.54 -10.97 5.45
N SER A 219 -16.98 -10.92 6.70
CA SER A 219 -16.33 -10.15 7.76
C SER A 219 -14.94 -10.69 8.12
N GLY A 220 -14.68 -11.98 7.89
CA GLY A 220 -13.32 -12.53 7.95
C GLY A 220 -12.39 -11.93 6.89
N LEU A 221 -12.89 -11.67 5.68
CA LEU A 221 -12.11 -11.01 4.64
C LEU A 221 -11.90 -9.52 4.95
N THR A 222 -12.90 -8.84 5.49
CA THR A 222 -12.76 -7.44 5.89
C THR A 222 -11.80 -7.28 7.06
N LEU A 223 -11.78 -8.22 8.01
CA LEU A 223 -10.80 -8.30 9.08
C LEU A 223 -9.37 -8.51 8.55
N TYR A 224 -9.19 -9.43 7.59
CA TYR A 224 -7.93 -9.58 6.87
C TYR A 224 -7.51 -8.26 6.22
N TRP A 225 -8.44 -7.60 5.52
CA TRP A 225 -8.16 -6.34 4.84
C TRP A 225 -7.69 -5.28 5.82
N PHE A 226 -8.46 -5.06 6.89
CA PHE A 226 -8.13 -4.08 7.94
C PHE A 226 -6.74 -4.35 8.54
N THR A 227 -6.49 -5.60 8.94
CA THR A 227 -5.20 -6.02 9.53
C THR A 227 -4.04 -5.78 8.54
N SER A 228 -4.24 -6.15 7.28
CA SER A 228 -3.25 -5.96 6.22
C SER A 228 -2.95 -4.48 5.98
N THR A 229 -3.97 -3.62 6.02
CA THR A 229 -3.81 -2.16 5.92
C THR A 229 -3.03 -1.59 7.10
N LEU A 230 -3.32 -2.02 8.34
CA LEU A 230 -2.58 -1.59 9.53
C LEU A 230 -1.09 -1.96 9.46
N LEU A 231 -0.77 -3.19 9.03
CA LEU A 231 0.61 -3.61 8.82
C LEU A 231 1.30 -2.78 7.73
N GLY A 232 0.58 -2.48 6.65
CA GLY A 232 1.08 -1.60 5.59
C GLY A 232 1.33 -0.16 6.07
N ILE A 233 0.47 0.38 6.94
CA ILE A 233 0.69 1.69 7.59
C ILE A 233 1.96 1.66 8.43
N GLY A 234 2.14 0.62 9.24
CA GLY A 234 3.36 0.43 10.04
C GLY A 234 4.61 0.39 9.17
N GLN A 235 4.58 -0.38 8.07
CA GLN A 235 5.68 -0.43 7.11
C GLN A 235 5.93 0.94 6.44
N GLN A 236 4.88 1.63 6.00
CA GLN A 236 4.97 2.95 5.36
C GLN A 236 5.54 3.98 6.32
N TYR A 237 5.13 3.93 7.59
CA TYR A 237 5.66 4.79 8.65
C TYR A 237 7.16 4.60 8.82
N LEU A 238 7.64 3.35 8.89
CA LEU A 238 9.06 3.05 9.02
C LEU A 238 9.86 3.55 7.81
N ILE A 239 9.33 3.40 6.59
CA ILE A 239 9.97 3.95 5.39
C ILE A 239 9.90 5.49 5.44
N ASN A 240 8.80 6.10 5.92
CA ASN A 240 8.59 7.57 5.99
C ASN A 240 9.67 8.20 6.85
N LYS A 241 9.99 7.54 7.95
CA LYS A 241 11.06 7.94 8.85
C LYS A 241 12.46 7.82 8.24
N LYS A 242 12.72 6.78 7.43
CA LYS A 242 14.06 6.51 6.86
C LYS A 242 14.36 7.25 5.56
N MET A 243 13.32 7.62 4.81
CA MET A 243 13.42 8.39 3.57
C MET A 243 12.48 9.59 3.67
N PRO A 244 12.84 10.61 4.47
CA PRO A 244 12.05 11.83 4.54
C PRO A 244 11.88 12.38 3.12
N ALA A 245 10.70 12.92 2.84
CA ALA A 245 10.51 13.70 1.62
C ALA A 245 11.59 14.79 1.62
N ILE A 246 12.23 15.02 0.47
CA ILE A 246 13.14 16.16 0.34
C ILE A 246 12.25 17.38 0.48
N ASP A 247 12.17 17.90 1.71
CA ASP A 247 11.40 19.09 2.04
C ASP A 247 11.86 20.21 1.11
N GLU A 248 10.87 20.80 0.44
CA GLU A 248 10.88 22.09 -0.24
C GLU A 248 12.22 22.52 -0.85
N MET A 249 12.35 22.48 -2.18
CA MET A 249 13.38 23.29 -2.84
C MET A 249 13.33 24.70 -2.25
N PRO A 250 14.44 25.24 -1.70
CA PRO A 250 14.45 26.58 -1.15
C PRO A 250 13.85 27.54 -2.18
N LYS A 251 12.94 28.42 -1.72
CA LYS A 251 12.22 29.42 -2.54
C LYS A 251 13.12 30.24 -3.47
N GLU A 252 14.44 30.21 -3.27
CA GLU A 252 15.45 30.84 -4.13
C GLU A 252 15.49 30.32 -5.59
N VAL A 253 15.11 29.07 -5.89
CA VAL A 253 15.23 28.55 -7.28
C VAL A 253 14.15 29.11 -8.22
N ILE A 254 13.08 29.69 -7.68
CA ILE A 254 12.00 30.28 -8.49
C ILE A 254 12.28 31.76 -8.80
N SER A 255 13.13 32.44 -8.04
CA SER A 255 13.37 33.89 -8.21
C SER A 255 14.47 34.26 -9.22
N SER A 256 15.27 33.32 -9.73
CA SER A 256 16.46 33.66 -10.53
C SER A 256 16.39 33.32 -12.03
N LYS A 257 15.21 32.92 -12.55
CA LYS A 257 15.05 32.43 -13.93
C LYS A 257 14.63 33.46 -14.98
N GLU A 258 14.96 34.74 -14.79
CA GLU A 258 14.87 35.75 -15.86
C GLU A 258 16.22 36.04 -16.57
N ALA A 259 17.31 35.35 -16.24
CA ALA A 259 18.58 35.49 -16.96
C ALA A 259 18.82 34.35 -17.97
N LYS A 260 19.22 34.76 -19.19
CA LYS A 260 19.54 33.98 -20.41
C LYS A 260 20.39 32.71 -20.21
N PRO A 261 20.33 31.75 -21.15
CA PRO A 261 20.95 30.43 -21.00
C PRO A 261 22.47 30.54 -21.10
N THR A 262 23.18 30.07 -20.08
CA THR A 262 24.61 29.73 -20.21
C THR A 262 24.81 28.36 -19.58
N GLU A 263 25.52 27.50 -20.33
CA GLU A 263 25.83 26.12 -19.98
C GLU A 263 26.63 26.06 -18.68
N GLU A 264 25.99 25.73 -17.56
CA GLU A 264 26.70 25.24 -16.37
C GLU A 264 25.99 24.02 -15.81
N LYS A 265 26.73 22.91 -15.72
CA LYS A 265 26.26 21.62 -15.19
C LYS A 265 25.71 21.78 -13.78
N PRO A 266 24.64 21.05 -13.39
CA PRO A 266 24.08 21.18 -12.05
C PRO A 266 25.11 20.77 -11.00
N LYS A 267 25.40 21.67 -10.05
CA LYS A 267 26.20 21.38 -8.86
C LYS A 267 25.50 20.29 -8.05
N LYS A 268 26.28 19.28 -7.65
CA LYS A 268 25.85 18.06 -6.94
C LYS A 268 24.87 18.38 -5.79
N ALA A 269 23.79 17.62 -5.74
CA ALA A 269 22.85 17.61 -4.63
C ALA A 269 23.56 17.41 -3.29
N VAL A 270 23.15 18.18 -2.30
CA VAL A 270 23.64 18.12 -0.91
C VAL A 270 23.49 16.68 -0.39
N SER A 271 24.62 16.03 -0.14
CA SER A 271 24.68 14.71 0.47
C SER A 271 24.50 14.85 1.99
N THR A 272 23.35 14.43 2.51
CA THR A 272 23.23 14.14 3.95
C THR A 272 24.11 12.95 4.28
N LYS A 273 24.98 13.15 5.28
CA LYS A 273 25.88 12.12 5.82
C LYS A 273 25.07 11.05 6.55
N ASP A 274 25.52 9.81 6.40
CA ASP A 274 25.13 8.60 7.14
C ASP A 274 23.73 8.03 6.84
N ASP A 275 23.48 7.71 5.57
CA ASP A 275 22.29 6.96 5.15
C ASP A 275 22.37 5.50 5.63
N PHE A 276 21.58 5.16 6.65
CA PHE A 276 21.35 3.79 7.13
C PHE A 276 20.80 2.92 5.98
N TRP A 277 21.34 1.70 5.79
CA TRP A 277 20.94 0.82 4.68
C TRP A 277 19.45 0.44 4.74
N ILE A 278 18.75 0.66 3.62
CA ILE A 278 17.33 0.31 3.44
C ILE A 278 17.26 -0.81 2.39
N PRO A 279 16.67 -1.97 2.71
CA PRO A 279 16.50 -3.05 1.73
C PRO A 279 15.75 -2.56 0.49
N GLY A 280 16.38 -2.65 -0.69
CA GLY A 280 15.79 -2.22 -1.95
C GLY A 280 16.01 -0.75 -2.34
N TYR A 281 16.79 0.01 -1.58
CA TYR A 281 17.20 1.37 -1.93
C TYR A 281 18.64 1.36 -2.46
N GLU A 282 18.82 1.75 -3.73
CA GLU A 282 20.11 2.13 -4.28
C GLU A 282 20.18 3.66 -4.18
N GLY A 283 21.09 4.20 -3.36
CA GLY A 283 21.19 5.63 -3.13
C GLY A 283 21.41 6.44 -4.41
N THR A 284 21.31 7.77 -4.31
CA THR A 284 21.48 8.71 -5.45
C THR A 284 22.83 8.59 -6.16
N ASN A 285 23.83 7.95 -5.53
CA ASN A 285 25.15 7.70 -6.09
C ASN A 285 25.37 6.26 -6.61
N GLY A 286 24.34 5.38 -6.58
CA GLY A 286 24.44 4.01 -7.07
C GLY A 286 25.34 3.07 -6.26
N GLU A 287 25.80 3.50 -5.07
CA GLU A 287 26.62 2.69 -4.18
C GLU A 287 25.80 2.18 -2.98
N ASN A 288 25.93 0.88 -2.72
CA ASN A 288 25.38 0.23 -1.54
C ASN A 288 26.21 0.65 -0.30
N PRO A 289 25.64 1.37 0.69
CA PRO A 289 26.39 1.89 1.84
C PRO A 289 26.95 0.80 2.78
N SER A 290 26.59 -0.48 2.57
CA SER A 290 27.12 -1.62 3.34
C SER A 290 28.39 -2.26 2.74
N GLY A 291 28.85 -1.81 1.56
CA GLY A 291 29.99 -2.38 0.84
C GLY A 291 31.34 -1.78 1.22
N GLY A 292 31.74 -1.84 2.49
CA GLY A 292 33.09 -1.47 2.90
C GLY A 292 34.14 -2.43 2.30
N LYS A 293 34.88 -1.97 1.27
CA LYS A 293 36.32 -2.20 1.04
C LYS A 293 36.78 -1.45 -0.22
N SER A 294 37.11 -0.17 -0.03
CA SER A 294 37.89 0.61 -1.01
C SER A 294 39.30 0.02 -1.10
N LYS A 295 39.64 -0.65 -2.21
CA LYS A 295 41.04 -0.90 -2.58
C LYS A 295 41.62 0.40 -3.14
N THR A 296 42.32 1.15 -2.29
CA THR A 296 43.09 2.34 -2.69
C THR A 296 44.27 1.92 -3.57
N LYS A 297 44.17 2.14 -4.90
CA LYS A 297 45.37 2.20 -5.77
C LYS A 297 46.05 3.57 -5.54
N LYS A 298 47.12 3.57 -4.74
CA LYS A 298 48.04 4.72 -4.62
C LYS A 298 48.70 5.00 -5.98
N TYR A 299 48.37 6.12 -6.63
CA TYR A 299 49.19 6.69 -7.69
C TYR A 299 50.35 7.48 -7.06
N LYS A 300 51.59 7.01 -7.26
CA LYS A 300 52.82 7.72 -6.89
C LYS A 300 53.02 8.90 -7.85
N LYS A 301 53.00 10.13 -7.33
CA LYS A 301 53.36 11.34 -8.07
C LYS A 301 54.85 11.63 -7.82
N ASN A 302 55.72 11.26 -8.76
CA ASN A 302 57.12 11.68 -8.73
C ASN A 302 57.20 13.17 -9.09
N LYS A 303 57.68 13.99 -8.14
CA LYS A 303 58.10 15.38 -8.36
C LYS A 303 59.51 15.37 -8.93
N ARG A 304 59.71 16.06 -10.06
CA ARG A 304 61.00 16.59 -10.49
C ARG A 304 61.41 17.73 -9.54
N LYS A 305 62.62 17.65 -9.00
CA LYS A 305 63.66 18.68 -9.04
C LYS A 305 64.98 18.02 -8.69
#